data_AF-K1YIQ4-F1
#
_entry.id   AF-K1YIQ4-F1
#
_cell.length_a   1.000
_cell.length_b   1.000
_cell.length_c   1.000
_cell.angle_alpha   90.00
_cell.angle_beta   90.00
_cell.angle_gamma   90.00
#
_symmetry.space_group_name_H-M   'P 1'
#
loop_
_entity.id
_entity.type
_entity.pdbx_description
1 polymer ?
#
loop_
_entity_poly.entity_id
_entity_poly.type
_entity_poly.pdbx_seq_one_letter_code
_entity_poly.pdbx_strand_id
1 'polypeptide(L)'
;MDLTIDDFDRISKKTPHLADLKPGGQYVMADLDRAGGVHGVLKMLWEKGMIHGDCLTVTGKTMAENLKEVPHLIEGQKIVRSFDHPLHASGPLVILRGNIAPEGAVCKIAGLQKIKIKGPAKVYDSEEKCFDAIMADQIKKGD
;
A
#
# COMPACT_ATOMS: atom_id res chain seq x y z
N MET A 1 -5.68 -18.77 13.11
CA MET A 1 -4.44 -18.02 12.84
C MET A 1 -4.65 -16.63 13.38
N ASP A 2 -3.69 -16.15 14.16
CA ASP A 2 -3.71 -14.78 14.66
C ASP A 2 -3.04 -13.88 13.62
N LEU A 3 -3.70 -12.77 13.30
CA LEU A 3 -3.19 -11.72 12.41
C LEU A 3 -3.50 -10.37 13.06
N THR A 4 -2.45 -9.61 13.37
CA THR A 4 -2.56 -8.34 14.10
C THR A 4 -2.18 -7.16 13.21
N ILE A 5 -2.52 -5.94 13.61
CA ILE A 5 -2.08 -4.75 12.88
C ILE A 5 -0.54 -4.62 12.85
N ASP A 6 0.15 -5.13 13.88
CA ASP A 6 1.62 -5.09 13.93
C ASP A 6 2.26 -6.00 12.87
N ASP A 7 1.56 -7.03 12.41
CA ASP A 7 2.00 -7.82 11.26
C ASP A 7 2.03 -6.98 9.99
N PHE A 8 1.05 -6.10 9.79
CA PHE A 8 1.03 -5.20 8.64
C PHE A 8 2.19 -4.21 8.70
N ASP A 9 2.50 -3.64 9.87
CA ASP A 9 3.65 -2.74 10.03
C ASP A 9 4.97 -3.45 9.75
N ARG A 10 5.14 -4.67 10.29
CA ARG A 10 6.31 -5.53 10.07
C ARG A 10 6.52 -5.86 8.60
N ILE A 11 5.45 -6.22 7.87
CA ILE A 11 5.55 -6.51 6.44
C ILE A 11 5.80 -5.21 5.64
N SER A 12 5.09 -4.13 5.95
CA SER A 12 5.21 -2.84 5.25
C SER A 12 6.64 -2.29 5.31
N LYS A 13 7.32 -2.39 6.46
CA LYS A 13 8.71 -1.93 6.62
C LYS A 13 9.73 -2.63 5.71
N LYS A 14 9.46 -3.87 5.28
CA LYS A 14 10.38 -4.65 4.45
C LYS A 14 9.96 -4.77 2.97
N THR A 15 8.77 -4.30 2.62
CA THR A 15 8.22 -4.40 1.27
C THR A 15 8.09 -3.01 0.67
N PRO A 16 8.95 -2.62 -0.29
CA PRO A 16 8.90 -1.28 -0.87
C PRO A 16 7.62 -1.05 -1.68
N HIS A 17 7.21 0.22 -1.79
CA HIS A 17 6.12 0.63 -2.66
C HIS A 17 6.63 0.74 -4.10
N LEU A 18 6.27 -0.22 -4.96
CA LEU A 18 6.79 -0.33 -6.33
C LEU A 18 5.80 0.10 -7.41
N ALA A 19 4.50 -0.08 -7.20
CA ALA A 19 3.48 0.11 -8.23
C ALA A 19 2.92 1.54 -8.24
N ASP A 20 3.02 2.22 -9.39
CA ASP A 20 2.55 3.60 -9.61
C ASP A 20 1.08 3.62 -10.03
N LEU A 21 0.19 3.22 -9.12
CA LEU A 21 -1.24 3.05 -9.40
C LEU A 21 -2.11 4.11 -8.72
N LYS A 22 -3.17 4.53 -9.41
CA LYS A 22 -4.23 5.37 -8.85
C LYS A 22 -4.84 4.73 -7.59
N PRO A 23 -5.29 5.53 -6.59
CA PRO A 23 -5.41 6.99 -6.62
C PRO A 23 -4.11 7.75 -6.27
N GLY A 24 -3.05 7.08 -5.80
CA GLY A 24 -1.80 7.74 -5.39
C GLY A 24 -0.77 7.90 -6.51
N GLY A 25 -0.99 7.24 -7.64
CA GLY A 25 -0.10 7.18 -8.79
C GLY A 25 -0.79 7.49 -10.11
N GLN A 26 -0.12 7.16 -11.22
CA GLN A 26 -0.51 7.56 -12.57
C GLN A 26 -1.37 6.53 -13.31
N TYR A 27 -1.10 5.24 -13.10
CA TYR A 27 -1.65 4.15 -13.92
C TYR A 27 -2.87 3.47 -13.29
N VAL A 28 -3.61 2.69 -14.08
CA VAL A 28 -4.76 1.90 -13.63
C VAL A 28 -4.51 0.40 -13.76
N MET A 29 -5.42 -0.41 -13.22
CA MET A 29 -5.28 -1.88 -13.21
C MET A 29 -5.12 -2.48 -14.62
N ALA A 30 -5.81 -1.92 -15.62
CA ALA A 30 -5.67 -2.36 -17.01
C ALA A 30 -4.26 -2.13 -17.58
N ASP A 31 -3.53 -1.13 -17.09
CA ASP A 31 -2.14 -0.90 -17.49
C ASP A 31 -1.20 -1.91 -16.83
N LEU A 32 -1.46 -2.25 -15.56
CA LEU A 32 -0.74 -3.32 -14.87
C LEU A 32 -0.95 -4.67 -15.56
N ASP A 33 -2.18 -4.99 -15.93
CA ASP A 33 -2.52 -6.21 -16.68
C ASP A 33 -1.71 -6.31 -17.97
N ARG A 34 -1.71 -5.25 -18.79
CA ARG A 34 -0.90 -5.15 -20.01
C ARG A 34 0.59 -5.24 -19.75
N ALA A 35 1.08 -4.90 -18.56
CA ALA A 35 2.49 -4.98 -18.18
C ALA A 35 2.91 -6.36 -17.64
N GLY A 36 2.02 -7.35 -17.60
CA GLY A 36 2.27 -8.70 -17.05
C GLY A 36 1.43 -9.03 -15.81
N GLY A 37 0.59 -8.11 -15.36
CA GLY A 37 -0.41 -8.32 -14.33
C GLY A 37 0.14 -8.59 -12.93
N VAL A 38 -0.77 -9.00 -12.04
CA VAL A 38 -0.45 -9.32 -10.64
C VAL A 38 0.55 -10.48 -10.55
N HIS A 39 0.46 -11.46 -11.44
CA HIS A 39 1.37 -12.61 -11.44
C HIS A 39 2.82 -12.19 -11.73
N GLY A 40 3.05 -11.25 -12.66
CA GLY A 40 4.39 -10.69 -12.89
C GLY A 40 4.94 -9.99 -11.66
N VAL A 41 4.10 -9.25 -10.92
CA VAL A 41 4.48 -8.62 -9.63
C VAL A 41 4.81 -9.68 -8.57
N LEU A 42 3.97 -10.71 -8.43
CA LEU A 42 4.20 -11.79 -7.46
C LEU A 42 5.50 -12.55 -7.76
N LYS A 43 5.79 -12.84 -9.03
CA LYS A 43 7.04 -13.48 -9.45
C LYS A 43 8.25 -12.63 -9.05
N MET A 44 8.20 -11.33 -9.37
CA MET A 44 9.26 -10.39 -8.99
C MET A 44 9.48 -10.31 -7.48
N LEU A 45 8.41 -10.31 -6.67
CA LEU A 45 8.52 -10.31 -5.20
C LEU A 45 9.02 -11.65 -4.65
N TRP A 46 8.60 -12.77 -5.25
CA TRP A 46 9.05 -14.11 -4.89
C TRP A 46 10.55 -14.31 -5.15
N GLU A 47 11.06 -13.83 -6.28
CA GLU A 47 12.50 -13.87 -6.61
C GLU A 47 13.37 -13.07 -5.64
N LYS A 48 12.78 -12.09 -4.93
CA LYS A 48 13.43 -11.36 -3.82
C LYS A 48 13.16 -11.96 -2.44
N GLY A 49 12.53 -13.13 -2.36
CA GLY A 49 12.24 -13.82 -1.10
C GLY A 49 11.16 -13.14 -0.25
N MET A 50 10.31 -12.30 -0.84
CA MET A 50 9.25 -11.58 -0.13
C MET A 50 7.91 -12.34 -0.09
N ILE A 51 7.78 -13.42 -0.88
CA ILE A 51 6.59 -14.27 -0.97
C ILE A 51 6.93 -15.67 -0.46
N HIS A 52 6.06 -16.21 0.39
CA HIS A 52 6.12 -17.61 0.83
C HIS A 52 5.73 -18.53 -0.34
N GLY A 53 6.73 -19.21 -0.91
CA GLY A 53 6.56 -20.04 -2.11
C GLY A 53 5.90 -21.39 -1.85
N ASP A 54 5.95 -21.88 -0.61
CA ASP A 54 5.43 -23.17 -0.16
C ASP A 54 3.92 -23.18 0.10
N CYS A 55 3.27 -22.01 0.12
CA CYS A 55 1.83 -21.90 0.31
C CYS A 55 1.05 -22.60 -0.82
N LEU A 56 0.14 -23.51 -0.44
CA LEU A 56 -0.80 -24.15 -1.37
C LEU A 56 -1.77 -23.12 -1.96
N THR A 57 -2.14 -23.30 -3.22
CA THR A 57 -3.12 -22.46 -3.93
C THR A 57 -4.31 -23.27 -4.42
N VAL A 58 -5.36 -22.59 -4.90
CA VAL A 58 -6.56 -23.22 -5.48
C VAL A 58 -6.30 -24.06 -6.73
N THR A 59 -5.12 -23.92 -7.36
CA THR A 59 -4.71 -24.74 -8.51
C THR A 59 -4.27 -26.16 -8.13
N GLY A 60 -4.14 -26.44 -6.82
CA GLY A 60 -3.53 -27.66 -6.30
C GLY A 60 -1.99 -27.65 -6.30
N LYS A 61 -1.37 -26.63 -6.91
CA LYS A 61 0.07 -26.35 -6.84
C LYS A 61 0.40 -25.33 -5.75
N THR A 62 1.65 -25.33 -5.29
CA THR A 62 2.24 -24.28 -4.45
C THR A 62 2.39 -22.95 -5.20
N MET A 63 2.52 -21.84 -4.46
CA MET A 63 2.76 -20.52 -5.03
C MET A 63 4.02 -20.50 -5.90
N ALA A 64 5.12 -21.12 -5.44
CA ALA A 64 6.37 -21.19 -6.20
C ALA A 64 6.22 -21.97 -7.51
N GLU A 65 5.49 -23.08 -7.51
CA GLU A 65 5.23 -23.86 -8.73
C GLU A 65 4.47 -23.04 -9.77
N ASN A 66 3.44 -22.30 -9.35
CA ASN A 66 2.71 -21.40 -10.24
C ASN A 66 3.61 -20.27 -10.76
N LEU A 67 4.37 -19.62 -9.89
CA LEU A 67 5.20 -18.45 -10.26
C LEU A 67 6.40 -18.81 -11.15
N LYS A 68 6.85 -20.08 -11.17
CA LYS A 68 7.87 -20.54 -12.12
C LYS A 68 7.40 -20.42 -13.57
N GLU A 69 6.13 -20.74 -13.84
CA GLU A 69 5.53 -20.76 -15.19
C GLU A 69 5.11 -19.35 -15.67
N VAL A 70 5.00 -18.39 -14.75
CA VAL A 70 4.58 -17.00 -15.04
C VAL A 70 5.70 -16.24 -15.77
N PRO A 71 5.42 -15.49 -16.86
CA PRO A 71 6.38 -14.56 -17.46
C PRO A 71 6.74 -13.41 -16.52
N HIS A 72 7.94 -12.83 -16.68
CA HIS A 72 8.28 -11.59 -15.99
C HIS A 72 7.39 -10.43 -16.49
N LEU A 73 7.40 -9.32 -15.73
CA LEU A 73 6.82 -8.07 -16.19
C LEU A 73 7.47 -7.65 -17.52
N ILE A 74 6.67 -7.05 -18.40
CA ILE A 74 7.13 -6.63 -19.74
C ILE A 74 8.30 -5.66 -19.63
N GLU A 75 9.34 -5.86 -20.43
CA GLU A 75 10.50 -4.98 -20.43
C GLU A 75 10.12 -3.53 -20.81
N GLY A 76 10.68 -2.55 -20.10
CA GLY A 76 10.44 -1.14 -20.36
C GLY A 76 9.10 -0.60 -19.83
N GLN A 77 8.26 -1.43 -19.21
CA GLN A 77 7.06 -0.96 -18.52
C GLN A 77 7.42 0.02 -17.39
N LYS A 78 6.56 1.01 -17.15
CA LYS A 78 6.76 2.08 -16.14
C LYS A 78 5.84 1.99 -14.93
N ILE A 79 4.96 0.99 -14.90
CA ILE A 79 3.89 0.80 -13.91
C ILE A 79 4.47 0.26 -12.59
N VAL A 80 5.38 -0.71 -12.65
CA VAL A 80 6.00 -1.35 -11.49
C VAL A 80 7.49 -1.05 -11.51
N ARG A 81 7.97 -0.30 -10.51
CA ARG A 81 9.38 0.09 -10.43
C ARG A 81 10.27 -1.05 -9.94
N SER A 82 11.57 -0.94 -10.22
CA SER A 82 12.56 -1.85 -9.65
C SER A 82 12.78 -1.58 -8.16
N PHE A 83 13.36 -2.56 -7.46
CA PHE A 83 13.72 -2.44 -6.05
C PHE A 83 14.78 -1.36 -5.77
N ASP A 84 15.62 -1.02 -6.76
CA ASP A 84 16.65 0.01 -6.62
C ASP A 84 16.08 1.43 -6.75
N HIS A 85 14.93 1.57 -7.43
CA HIS A 85 14.27 2.86 -7.65
C HIS A 85 12.78 2.82 -7.28
N PRO A 86 12.43 2.43 -6.03
CA PRO A 86 11.04 2.32 -5.61
C PRO A 86 10.39 3.71 -5.51
N LEU A 87 9.05 3.76 -5.46
CA LEU A 87 8.36 5.01 -5.13
C LEU A 87 8.65 5.41 -3.69
N HIS A 88 8.62 4.43 -2.78
CA HIS A 88 9.04 4.56 -1.38
C HIS A 88 9.75 3.28 -0.91
N ALA A 89 10.72 3.44 -0.03
CA ALA A 89 11.51 2.32 0.52
C ALA A 89 10.69 1.37 1.40
N SER A 90 9.58 1.85 1.97
CA SER A 90 8.61 1.06 2.73
C SER A 90 7.26 0.99 2.00
N GLY A 91 6.41 0.11 2.50
CA GLY A 91 5.05 -0.05 2.04
C GLY A 91 4.19 1.17 2.35
N PRO A 92 3.06 1.30 1.65
CA PRO A 92 2.23 2.50 1.70
C PRO A 92 1.27 2.55 2.90
N LEU A 93 1.10 1.45 3.63
CA LEU A 93 0.27 1.37 4.83
C LEU A 93 1.17 1.32 6.06
N VAL A 94 0.96 2.22 7.01
CA VAL A 94 1.71 2.28 8.26
C VAL A 94 0.77 2.24 9.44
N ILE A 95 1.25 1.69 10.55
CA ILE A 95 0.51 1.68 11.82
C ILE A 95 1.00 2.82 12.70
N LEU A 96 0.07 3.69 13.08
CA LEU A 96 0.31 4.79 14.02
C LEU A 96 -0.12 4.37 15.41
N ARG A 97 0.66 4.76 16.43
CA ARG A 97 0.35 4.56 17.84
C ARG A 97 0.57 5.86 18.61
N GLY A 98 -0.14 6.00 19.73
CA GLY A 98 -0.01 7.15 20.62
C GLY A 98 -1.16 7.18 21.64
N ASN A 99 -1.23 8.24 22.42
CA ASN A 99 -2.30 8.42 23.42
C ASN A 99 -3.71 8.50 22.79
N ILE A 100 -3.84 9.00 21.55
CA ILE A 100 -5.12 9.07 20.83
C ILE A 100 -5.50 7.74 20.17
N ALA A 101 -4.50 6.92 19.80
CA ALA A 101 -4.70 5.61 19.16
C ALA A 101 -3.88 4.54 19.90
N PRO A 102 -4.26 4.17 21.15
CA PRO A 102 -3.49 3.23 21.97
C PRO A 102 -3.46 1.83 21.36
N GLU A 103 -4.59 1.39 20.80
CA GLU A 103 -4.70 0.10 20.11
C GLU A 103 -4.14 0.16 18.68
N GLY A 104 -3.93 1.35 18.13
CA GLY A 104 -3.32 1.62 16.84
C GLY A 104 -4.30 2.16 15.80
N ALA A 105 -3.77 2.84 14.79
CA ALA A 105 -4.52 3.37 13.65
C ALA A 105 -3.79 3.07 12.34
N VAL A 106 -4.53 2.88 11.26
CA VAL A 106 -3.96 2.63 9.93
C VAL A 106 -3.90 3.94 9.15
N CYS A 107 -2.73 4.26 8.60
CA CYS A 107 -2.56 5.41 7.74
C CYS A 107 -1.98 4.98 6.39
N LYS A 108 -2.60 5.44 5.29
CA LYS A 108 -2.03 5.32 3.95
C LYS A 108 -1.14 6.53 3.68
N ILE A 109 0.16 6.30 3.54
CA ILE A 109 1.15 7.36 3.30
C ILE A 109 1.49 7.55 1.82
N ALA A 110 1.06 6.62 0.95
CA ALA A 110 1.23 6.79 -0.50
C ALA A 110 0.52 8.06 -0.99
N GLY A 111 1.27 8.91 -1.69
CA GLY A 111 0.78 10.18 -2.23
C GLY A 111 0.86 11.37 -1.25
N LEU A 112 1.29 11.16 -0.01
CA LEU A 112 1.49 12.27 0.94
C LEU A 112 2.80 13.01 0.67
N GLN A 113 2.74 14.33 0.51
CA GLN A 113 3.92 15.19 0.43
C GLN A 113 4.49 15.53 1.82
N LYS A 114 3.65 15.49 2.86
CA LYS A 114 4.02 15.80 4.25
C LYS A 114 3.58 14.66 5.16
N ILE A 115 4.52 14.14 5.93
CA ILE A 115 4.30 13.03 6.87
C ILE A 115 4.22 13.50 8.34
N LYS A 116 4.13 14.82 8.56
CA LYS A 116 4.01 15.45 9.87
C LYS A 116 3.04 16.61 9.80
N ILE A 117 2.15 16.69 10.78
CA ILE A 117 1.21 17.80 11.00
C ILE A 117 1.06 18.02 12.51
N LYS A 118 0.84 19.27 12.90
CA LYS A 118 0.49 19.68 14.27
C LYS A 118 -0.47 20.85 14.17
N GLY A 119 -1.64 20.73 14.79
CA GLY A 119 -2.76 21.65 14.66
C GLY A 119 -3.74 21.56 15.84
N PRO A 120 -4.64 22.55 15.99
CA PRO A 120 -5.75 22.45 16.94
C PRO A 120 -6.78 21.40 16.47
N ALA A 121 -7.38 20.66 17.39
CA ALA A 121 -8.40 19.66 17.03
C ALA A 121 -9.74 20.33 16.70
N LYS A 122 -10.33 19.97 15.55
CA LYS A 122 -11.74 20.20 15.21
C LYS A 122 -12.47 18.86 15.29
N VAL A 123 -13.34 18.71 16.29
CA VAL A 123 -13.98 17.43 16.62
C VAL A 123 -15.46 17.46 16.24
N TYR A 124 -15.94 16.40 15.62
CA TYR A 124 -17.31 16.22 15.18
C TYR A 124 -17.79 14.81 15.50
N ASP A 125 -19.06 14.66 15.86
CA ASP A 125 -19.65 13.37 16.26
C ASP A 125 -20.32 12.62 15.10
N SER A 126 -20.34 13.19 13.88
CA SER A 126 -20.82 12.51 12.68
C SER A 126 -20.12 13.03 11.42
N GLU A 127 -20.17 12.22 10.37
CA GLU A 127 -19.69 12.60 9.04
C GLU A 127 -20.45 13.82 8.50
N GLU A 128 -21.78 13.87 8.65
CA GLU A 128 -22.57 15.00 8.10
C GLU A 128 -22.18 16.32 8.76
N LYS A 129 -22.00 16.34 10.09
CA LYS A 129 -21.58 17.57 10.80
C LYS A 129 -20.19 18.04 10.38
N CYS A 130 -19.28 17.11 10.13
CA CYS A 130 -17.94 17.43 9.60
C CYS A 130 -18.04 18.00 8.19
N PHE A 131 -18.84 17.38 7.32
CA PHE A 131 -19.10 17.83 5.95
C PHE A 131 -19.71 19.23 5.93
N ASP A 132 -20.73 19.51 6.74
CA ASP A 132 -21.36 20.82 6.86
C ASP A 132 -20.36 21.90 7.28
N ALA A 133 -19.46 21.59 8.23
CA ALA A 133 -18.42 22.52 8.67
C ALA A 133 -17.38 22.80 7.56
N ILE A 134 -17.02 21.80 6.75
CA ILE A 134 -16.17 21.99 5.56
C ILE A 134 -16.89 22.90 4.55
N MET A 135 -18.15 22.61 4.23
CA MET A 135 -18.94 23.37 3.26
C MET A 135 -19.19 24.81 3.70
N ALA A 136 -19.29 25.05 5.01
CA ALA A 136 -19.40 26.38 5.60
C ALA A 136 -18.05 27.10 5.79
N ASP A 137 -16.95 26.58 5.23
CA ASP A 137 -15.59 27.14 5.34
C ASP A 137 -15.14 27.37 6.81
N GLN A 138 -15.51 26.45 7.71
CA GLN A 138 -15.11 26.50 9.13
C GLN A 138 -13.78 25.79 9.41
N ILE A 139 -13.30 24.98 8.46
CA ILE A 139 -12.01 24.29 8.52
C ILE A 139 -10.93 25.16 7.87
N LYS A 140 -9.84 25.43 8.58
CA LYS A 140 -8.76 26.30 8.12
C LYS A 140 -7.45 25.55 7.96
N LYS A 141 -6.53 26.12 7.18
CA LYS A 141 -5.21 25.55 6.96
C LYS A 141 -4.49 25.37 8.31
N GLY A 142 -4.18 24.12 8.64
CA GLY A 142 -3.47 23.77 9.87
C GLY A 142 -4.39 23.23 10.97
N ASP A 143 -5.71 23.24 10.77
CA ASP A 143 -6.62 22.31 11.47
C ASP A 143 -6.29 20.85 11.11
#